data_AF-A0A838TQX5-F1
#
_entry.id   AF-A0A838TQX5-F1
#
_cell.length_a   1.000
_cell.length_b   1.000
_cell.length_c   1.000
_cell.angle_alpha   90.00
_cell.angle_beta   90.00
_cell.angle_gamma   90.00
#
_symmetry.space_group_name_H-M   'P 1'
#
loop_
_entity.id
_entity.type
_entity.pdbx_description
1 polymer ?
#
loop_
_entity_poly.entity_id
_entity_poly.type
_entity_poly.pdbx_seq_one_letter_code
_entity_poly.pdbx_strand_id
1 'polypeptide(L)' 'MTKKVLAVYYSQSGQLAEIIDNFTAPLTASGVLVEKVNINLAKNYPFPWTADRFFS' A
#
# COMPACT_ATOMS: atom_id res chain seq x y z
N MET A 1 13.35 17.58 16.78
CA MET A 1 12.01 16.98 16.58
C MET A 1 12.11 16.00 15.41
N THR A 2 11.90 14.71 15.66
CA THR A 2 11.90 13.68 14.61
C THR A 2 10.59 13.76 13.82
N LYS A 3 10.67 13.85 12.48
CA LYS A 3 9.49 13.85 11.63
C LYS A 3 8.84 12.46 11.62
N LYS A 4 7.51 12.42 11.54
CA LYS A 4 6.72 11.18 11.47
C LYS A 4 5.90 11.20 10.18
N VAL A 5 5.89 10.07 9.47
CA VAL A 5 5.17 9.86 8.21
C VAL A 5 4.35 8.58 8.32
N LEU A 6 3.09 8.65 7.88
CA LEU A 6 2.21 7.49 7.74
C LEU A 6 1.98 7.24 6.24
N ALA A 7 2.37 6.07 5.75
CA ALA A 7 2.13 5.62 4.40
C ALA A 7 1.00 4.59 4.41
N VAL A 8 -0.16 4.96 3.88
CA VAL A 8 -1.33 4.09 3.78
C VAL A 8 -1.49 3.64 2.34
N TYR A 9 -1.65 2.34 2.12
CA TYR A 9 -1.77 1.78 0.77
C TYR A 9 -2.65 0.53 0.75
N TYR A 10 -3.21 0.20 -0.41
CA TYR A 10 -3.89 -1.07 -0.69
C TYR A 10 -3.14 -1.81 -1.79
N SER A 11 -2.88 -3.10 -1.63
CA SER A 11 -2.33 -3.91 -2.71
C SER A 11 -3.03 -5.26 -2.81
N GLN A 12 -3.59 -5.56 -3.98
CA GLN A 12 -4.15 -6.88 -4.25
C GLN A 12 -3.07 -7.92 -4.57
N SER A 13 -2.07 -7.56 -5.38
CA SER A 13 -1.02 -8.46 -5.88
C SER A 13 0.32 -8.31 -5.15
N GLY A 14 0.45 -7.36 -4.21
CA GLY A 14 1.68 -7.06 -3.50
C GLY A 14 2.62 -6.08 -4.21
N GLN A 15 2.43 -5.80 -5.50
CA GLN A 15 3.31 -4.90 -6.26
C GLN A 15 3.37 -3.48 -5.68
N LEU A 16 2.26 -2.97 -5.13
CA LEU A 16 2.25 -1.65 -4.50
C LEU A 16 3.00 -1.65 -3.16
N ALA A 17 3.07 -2.77 -2.46
CA ALA A 17 3.85 -2.87 -1.22
C ALA A 17 5.35 -2.64 -1.51
N GLU A 18 5.87 -3.28 -2.57
CA GLU A 18 7.27 -3.11 -2.99
C GLU A 18 7.58 -1.67 -3.42
N ILE A 19 6.64 -1.01 -4.11
CA ILE A 19 6.77 0.41 -4.45
C ILE A 19 6.82 1.27 -3.18
N ILE A 20 5.93 1.01 -2.22
CA ILE A 20 5.88 1.76 -0.96
C ILE A 20 7.17 1.55 -0.15
N ASP A 21 7.73 0.34 -0.15
CA ASP A 21 9.00 0.05 0.51
C ASP A 21 10.15 0.85 -0.10
N ASN A 22 10.31 0.82 -1.42
CA ASN A 22 11.37 1.54 -2.11
C ASN A 22 11.20 3.06 -2.01
N PHE A 23 9.97 3.57 -2.13
CA PHE A 23 9.68 5.00 -2.07
C PHE A 23 9.92 5.58 -0.67
N THR A 24 9.65 4.81 0.39
CA THR A 24 9.84 5.26 1.77
C THR A 24 11.25 5.02 2.31
N ALA A 25 12.06 4.17 1.67
CA ALA A 25 13.42 3.86 2.12
C ALA A 25 14.31 5.11 2.35
N PRO A 26 14.32 6.15 1.48
CA PRO A 26 15.12 7.36 1.72
C PRO A 26 14.66 8.16 2.94
N LEU A 27 13.37 8.10 3.29
CA LEU A 27 12.83 8.78 4.46
C LEU A 27 13.35 8.11 5.74
N THR A 28 13.27 6.78 5.82
CA THR A 28 13.82 6.03 6.95
C THR A 28 15.33 6.24 7.06
N ALA A 29 16.06 6.23 5.94
CA ALA A 29 17.50 6.48 5.90
C ALA A 29 17.90 7.88 6.39
N SER A 30 17.02 8.88 6.23
CA SER A 30 17.23 10.24 6.75
C SER A 30 16.76 10.43 8.20
N GLY A 31 16.39 9.36 8.90
CA GLY A 31 15.97 9.39 10.30
C GLY A 31 14.51 9.79 10.51
N VAL A 32 13.67 9.76 9.46
CA VAL A 32 12.23 9.94 9.58
C VAL A 32 11.60 8.64 10.10
N LEU A 33 10.68 8.75 11.06
CA LEU A 33 9.85 7.63 11.50
C LEU A 33 8.75 7.40 10.47
N VAL A 34 8.80 6.27 9.76
CA VAL A 34 7.79 5.89 8.76
C VAL A 34 7.00 4.69 9.26
N GLU A 35 5.68 4.85 9.36
CA GLU A 35 4.74 3.75 9.57
C GLU A 35 4.07 3.41 8.24
N LYS A 36 3.99 2.12 7.91
CA LYS A 36 3.37 1.62 6.68
C LYS A 36 2.14 0.80 7.04
N VAL A 37 0.97 1.22 6.58
CA VAL A 37 -0.31 0.55 6.84
C VAL A 37 -0.90 0.05 5.53
N ASN A 38 -1.00 -1.26 5.41
CA ASN A 38 -1.75 -1.89 4.33
C ASN A 38 -3.23 -1.97 4.73
N ILE A 39 -4.08 -1.22 4.05
CA ILE A 39 -5.53 -1.29 4.21
C ILE A 39 -6.10 -2.36 3.30
N ASN A 40 -7.21 -2.99 3.70
CA ASN A 40 -7.90 -3.99 2.91
C ASN A 40 -9.31 -3.52 2.57
N LEU A 41 -9.86 -4.03 1.46
CA LEU A 41 -11.27 -3.83 1.14
C LEU A 41 -12.14 -4.49 2.23
N ALA A 42 -13.19 -3.80 2.67
CA ALA A 42 -14.15 -4.39 3.60
C ALA A 42 -14.80 -5.67 3.04
N LYS A 43 -14.96 -5.72 1.70
CA LYS A 43 -15.34 -6.91 0.95
C LYS A 43 -14.26 -7.20 -0.09
N ASN A 44 -13.57 -8.33 0.06
CA ASN A 44 -12.54 -8.75 -0.87
C ASN A 44 -13.10 -8.94 -2.28
N TYR A 45 -12.33 -8.55 -3.28
CA TYR A 45 -12.67 -8.69 -4.70
C TYR A 45 -11.65 -9.63 -5.39
N PRO A 46 -11.69 -10.95 -5.11
CA PRO A 46 -10.67 -11.88 -5.55
C PRO A 46 -10.74 -12.14 -7.07
N PHE A 47 -9.57 -12.22 -7.70
CA PHE A 47 -9.40 -12.68 -9.08
C PHE A 47 -9.62 -14.22 -9.16
N PRO A 48 -10.12 -14.78 -10.28
CA PRO A 48 -10.51 -14.11 -11.53
C PRO A 48 -11.87 -13.42 -11.47
N TRP A 49 -11.95 -12.26 -12.11
CA TRP A 49 -13.20 -11.52 -12.27
C TRP A 49 -13.83 -11.87 -13.61
N THR A 50 -15.16 -11.95 -13.64
CA THR A 50 -15.89 -11.98 -14.91
C THR A 50 -16.04 -10.55 -15.45
N ALA A 51 -16.20 -10.41 -16.77
CA ALA A 51 -16.31 -9.10 -17.41
C ALA A 51 -17.53 -8.32 -16.88
N ASP A 52 -18.66 -9.00 -16.68
CA ASP A 52 -19.84 -8.41 -16.06
C ASP A 52 -19.49 -7.87 -14.66
N ARG A 53 -18.85 -8.66 -13.81
CA ARG A 53 -18.53 -8.25 -12.44
C ARG A 53 -17.54 -7.09 -12.37
N PHE A 54 -16.66 -6.94 -13.37
CA PHE A 54 -15.65 -5.87 -13.41
C PHE A 54 -16.15 -4.55 -14.05
N PHE A 55 -17.03 -4.62 -15.06
CA PHE A 55 -17.48 -3.44 -15.82
C PHE A 55 -18.89 -2.94 -15.47
N SER A 56 -19.62 -3.61 -14.56
CA SER A 56 -20.97 -3.19 -14.12
C SER A 56 -20.99 -2.49 -12.76
#